data_AF-A0A183KLR3-F1
#
_entry.id   AF-A0A183KLR3-F1
#
_cell.length_a   1.000
_cell.length_b   1.000
_cell.length_c   1.000
_cell.angle_alpha   90.00
_cell.angle_beta   90.00
_cell.angle_gamma   90.00
#
_symmetry.space_group_name_H-M   'P 1'
#
loop_
_entity.id
_entity.type
_entity.pdbx_description
1 polymer ?
#
loop_
_entity_poly.entity_id
_entity_poly.type
_entity_poly.pdbx_seq_one_letter_code
_entity_poly.pdbx_strand_id
1 'polypeptide(L)'
;MDSRILSIPTPIPIDYGPEEGFRMLTELPNGCLELNDREYTYSLCPFKSVHQKSIGSSNSDPGTCIGRWGRWLESDEYEKSYKVMYYENGQQCWNGPTRTTKVCFRNVLISNLLLFWLLKSSC
;
A
#
# COMPACT_ATOMS: atom_id res chain seq x y z
N MET A 1 -8.27 36.76 24.17
CA MET A 1 -8.51 36.44 22.75
C MET A 1 -7.22 35.92 22.15
N ASP A 2 -7.12 34.61 21.90
CA ASP A 2 -6.37 34.03 20.76
C ASP A 2 -6.65 32.51 20.75
N SER A 3 -7.83 32.15 20.23
CA SER A 3 -8.19 30.77 19.94
C SER A 3 -7.63 30.38 18.59
N ARG A 4 -6.34 30.03 18.53
CA ARG A 4 -5.75 29.33 17.38
C ARG A 4 -6.26 27.89 17.36
N ILE A 5 -7.47 27.71 16.83
CA ILE A 5 -7.96 26.41 16.39
C ILE A 5 -7.02 25.98 15.26
N LEU A 6 -6.04 25.13 15.56
CA LEU A 6 -5.35 24.37 14.52
C LEU A 6 -6.44 23.55 13.82
N SER A 7 -6.76 23.92 12.59
CA SER A 7 -7.65 23.14 11.74
C SER A 7 -7.02 21.76 11.57
N ILE A 8 -7.51 20.77 12.32
CA ILE A 8 -7.15 19.38 12.11
C ILE A 8 -7.65 19.05 10.69
N PRO A 9 -6.77 18.75 9.73
CA PRO A 9 -7.21 18.42 8.39
C PRO A 9 -8.14 17.21 8.49
N THR A 10 -9.35 17.35 7.94
CA THR A 10 -10.31 16.25 7.88
C THR A 10 -9.66 15.09 7.14
N PRO A 11 -9.67 13.85 7.70
CA PRO A 11 -9.13 12.70 7.00
C PRO A 11 -9.75 12.58 5.62
N ILE A 12 -8.93 12.53 4.58
CA ILE A 12 -9.39 12.33 3.22
C ILE A 12 -10.05 10.94 3.16
N PRO A 13 -11.32 10.83 2.71
CA PRO A 13 -11.96 9.53 2.57
C PRO A 13 -11.15 8.61 1.65
N ILE A 14 -10.97 7.36 2.05
CA ILE A 14 -10.25 6.36 1.25
C ILE A 14 -11.17 5.87 0.14
N ASP A 15 -10.69 5.93 -1.11
CA ASP A 15 -11.38 5.36 -2.27
C ASP A 15 -11.19 3.83 -2.28
N TYR A 16 -12.19 3.11 -1.78
CA TYR A 16 -12.24 1.64 -1.79
C TYR A 16 -12.72 1.05 -3.14
N GLY A 17 -12.80 1.87 -4.18
CA GLY A 17 -13.28 1.47 -5.49
C GLY A 17 -14.80 1.32 -5.61
N PRO A 18 -15.29 0.85 -6.78
CA PRO A 18 -16.70 0.74 -7.08
C PRO A 18 -17.40 -0.18 -6.07
N GLU A 19 -18.57 0.25 -5.58
CA GLU A 19 -19.35 -0.48 -4.57
C GLU A 19 -18.55 -0.84 -3.31
N GLU A 20 -17.48 -0.08 -3.00
CA GLU A 20 -16.53 -0.38 -1.92
C GLU A 20 -15.88 -1.77 -2.03
N GLY A 21 -15.77 -2.34 -3.24
CA GLY A 21 -15.32 -3.72 -3.46
C GLY A 21 -13.95 -4.04 -2.85
N PHE A 22 -13.06 -3.06 -2.67
CA PHE A 22 -11.75 -3.30 -2.05
C PHE A 22 -11.75 -3.09 -0.52
N ARG A 23 -12.87 -2.68 0.10
CA ARG A 23 -12.99 -2.49 1.56
C ARG A 23 -12.70 -3.77 2.32
N MET A 24 -13.01 -4.94 1.74
CA MET A 24 -12.70 -6.25 2.31
C MET A 24 -11.20 -6.44 2.62
N LEU A 25 -10.30 -5.75 1.91
CA LEU A 25 -8.86 -5.79 2.18
C LEU A 25 -8.48 -5.14 3.54
N THR A 26 -9.38 -4.37 4.14
CA THR A 26 -9.17 -3.78 5.47
C THR A 26 -9.50 -4.75 6.62
N GLU A 27 -10.19 -5.85 6.32
CA GLU A 27 -10.71 -6.81 7.30
C GLU A 27 -9.84 -8.09 7.40
N LEU A 28 -8.59 -8.01 6.95
CA LEU A 28 -7.63 -9.11 7.04
C LEU A 28 -7.34 -9.45 8.52
N PRO A 29 -7.19 -10.74 8.90
CA PRO A 29 -6.99 -11.15 10.29
C PRO A 29 -5.83 -10.44 11.01
N ASN A 30 -4.73 -10.17 10.29
CA ASN A 30 -3.55 -9.46 10.79
C ASN A 30 -3.43 -8.03 10.24
N GLY A 31 -4.46 -7.56 9.51
CA GLY A 31 -4.48 -6.25 8.85
C GLY A 31 -3.53 -6.09 7.66
N CYS A 32 -2.68 -7.08 7.37
CA CYS A 32 -1.69 -7.04 6.30
C CYS A 32 -1.53 -8.42 5.62
N LEU A 33 -1.12 -8.41 4.36
CA LEU A 33 -0.73 -9.58 3.56
C LEU A 33 0.78 -9.69 3.54
N GLU A 34 1.31 -10.90 3.73
CA GLU A 34 2.75 -11.15 3.63
C GLU A 34 3.10 -11.89 2.33
N LEU A 35 4.19 -11.46 1.70
CA LEU A 35 4.78 -12.09 0.52
C LEU A 35 6.27 -12.30 0.76
N ASN A 36 6.71 -13.55 0.74
CA ASN A 36 8.14 -13.88 0.77
C ASN A 36 8.68 -13.94 -0.65
N ASP A 37 9.74 -13.19 -0.93
CA ASP A 37 10.47 -13.25 -2.19
C ASP A 37 11.98 -13.13 -1.95
N ARG A 38 12.70 -14.16 -2.40
CA ARG A 38 14.16 -14.31 -2.26
C ARG A 38 14.64 -14.14 -0.82
N GLU A 39 15.15 -12.97 -0.48
CA GLU A 39 15.77 -12.64 0.81
C GLU A 39 14.89 -11.73 1.68
N TYR A 40 13.71 -11.34 1.19
CA TYR A 40 12.82 -10.39 1.86
C TYR A 40 11.41 -10.95 2.06
N THR A 41 10.80 -10.53 3.16
CA THR A 41 9.35 -10.59 3.39
C THR A 41 8.78 -9.19 3.20
N TYR A 42 7.83 -9.06 2.29
CA TYR A 42 7.05 -7.85 2.08
C TYR A 42 5.73 -7.95 2.85
N SER A 43 5.39 -6.91 3.59
CA SER A 43 4.12 -6.78 4.29
C SER A 43 3.32 -5.64 3.67
N LEU A 44 2.21 -5.98 3.02
CA LEU A 44 1.26 -5.05 2.43
C LEU A 44 0.09 -4.87 3.40
N CYS A 45 -0.02 -3.68 4.00
CA CYS A 45 -1.18 -3.29 4.79
C CYS A 45 -2.08 -2.41 3.90
N PRO A 46 -3.20 -2.95 3.37
CA PRO A 46 -4.01 -2.26 2.36
C PRO A 46 -4.48 -0.88 2.84
N PHE A 47 -4.40 0.11 1.95
CA PHE A 47 -4.76 1.51 2.24
C PHE A 47 -3.99 2.17 3.40
N LYS A 48 -2.88 1.57 3.86
CA LYS A 48 -2.01 2.11 4.91
C LYS A 48 -0.57 2.25 4.41
N SER A 49 0.13 1.13 4.23
CA SER A 49 1.57 1.14 3.95
C SER A 49 2.10 -0.23 3.50
N VAL A 50 3.31 -0.21 2.94
CA VAL A 50 4.07 -1.40 2.57
C VAL A 50 5.43 -1.37 3.27
N HIS A 51 5.81 -2.50 3.84
CA HIS A 51 7.08 -2.69 4.52
C HIS A 51 7.86 -3.85 3.92
N GLN A 52 9.19 -3.77 4.02
CA GLN A 52 10.13 -4.80 3.61
C GLN A 52 11.00 -5.16 4.81
N LYS A 53 11.06 -6.43 5.18
CA LYS A 53 11.98 -6.96 6.20
C LYS A 53 12.81 -8.09 5.59
N SER A 54 14.03 -8.28 6.07
CA SER A 54 14.86 -9.41 5.65
C SER A 54 14.30 -10.70 6.24
N ILE A 55 14.40 -11.81 5.50
CA ILE A 55 14.01 -13.11 6.04
C ILE A 55 14.90 -13.45 7.24
N GLY A 56 14.28 -13.88 8.34
CA GLY A 56 14.98 -14.15 9.61
C GLY A 56 15.11 -12.94 10.54
N SER A 57 14.64 -11.74 10.13
CA SER A 57 14.44 -10.63 11.06
C SER A 57 13.51 -11.04 12.21
N SER A 58 13.73 -10.45 13.39
CA SER A 58 12.83 -10.63 14.55
C SER A 58 11.39 -10.27 14.19
N ASN A 59 10.41 -10.94 14.81
CA ASN A 59 9.00 -10.56 14.68
C ASN A 59 8.71 -9.14 15.18
N SER A 60 9.60 -8.57 16.01
CA SER A 60 9.51 -7.19 16.49
C SER A 60 10.10 -6.16 15.53
N ASP A 61 10.76 -6.58 14.44
CA ASP A 61 11.29 -5.68 13.42
C ASP A 61 10.15 -5.25 12.48
N PRO A 62 9.76 -3.96 12.49
CA PRO A 62 8.71 -3.46 11.61
C PRO A 62 9.15 -3.43 10.13
N GLY A 63 10.44 -3.60 9.85
CA GLY A 63 11.02 -3.50 8.53
C GLY A 63 11.12 -2.06 8.01
N THR A 64 11.70 -1.93 6.82
CA THR A 64 11.81 -0.66 6.09
C THR A 64 10.47 -0.33 5.44
N CYS A 65 9.93 0.86 5.71
CA CYS A 65 8.76 1.35 4.98
C CYS A 65 9.15 1.67 3.52
N ILE A 66 8.51 1.01 2.56
CA ILE A 66 8.78 1.19 1.13
C ILE A 66 7.62 1.85 0.38
N GLY A 67 6.62 2.34 1.12
CA GLY A 67 5.55 3.19 0.61
C GLY A 67 4.38 3.31 1.59
N ARG A 68 3.62 4.39 1.47
CA ARG A 68 2.38 4.69 2.19
C ARG A 68 1.26 4.88 1.18
N TRP A 69 0.06 4.45 1.52
CA TRP A 69 -1.07 4.56 0.59
C TRP A 69 -1.23 6.01 0.11
N GLY A 70 -1.20 6.18 -1.21
CA GLY A 70 -1.44 7.46 -1.85
C GLY A 70 -2.77 7.43 -2.59
N ARG A 71 -2.83 6.64 -3.67
CA ARG A 71 -3.96 6.62 -4.60
C ARG A 71 -3.96 5.38 -5.48
N TRP A 72 -5.02 5.21 -6.24
CA TRP A 72 -5.03 4.34 -7.42
C TRP A 72 -4.22 4.99 -8.55
N LEU A 73 -3.39 4.21 -9.26
CA LEU A 73 -2.86 4.65 -10.56
C LEU A 73 -3.91 4.34 -11.62
N GLU A 74 -4.41 5.40 -12.23
CA GLU A 74 -5.32 5.33 -13.35
C GLU A 74 -4.51 5.07 -14.63
N SER A 75 -5.05 4.22 -15.50
CA SER A 75 -4.42 3.89 -16.79
C SER A 75 -4.92 4.80 -17.92
N ASP A 76 -6.06 5.46 -17.70
CA ASP A 76 -6.75 6.35 -18.63
C ASP A 76 -7.36 7.49 -17.81
N GLU A 77 -7.43 8.70 -18.37
CA GLU A 77 -8.03 9.89 -17.73
C GLU A 77 -9.55 9.78 -17.62
N TYR A 78 -10.19 8.92 -18.42
CA TYR A 78 -11.65 8.80 -18.47
C TYR A 78 -12.23 7.67 -17.62
N GLU A 79 -11.43 6.67 -17.24
CA GLU A 79 -11.93 5.51 -16.47
C GLU A 79 -10.94 5.03 -15.41
N LYS A 80 -11.40 5.01 -14.15
CA LYS A 80 -10.65 4.44 -13.04
C LYS A 80 -10.57 2.92 -13.17
N SER A 81 -9.40 2.41 -13.51
CA SER A 81 -9.22 0.97 -13.71
C SER A 81 -9.09 0.17 -12.41
N TYR A 82 -8.76 0.81 -11.29
CA TYR A 82 -8.54 0.16 -9.99
C TYR A 82 -7.58 -1.06 -10.03
N LYS A 83 -6.66 -1.07 -10.99
CA LYS A 83 -5.72 -2.20 -11.21
C LYS A 83 -4.44 -2.10 -10.39
N VAL A 84 -4.06 -0.88 -10.02
CA VAL A 84 -2.76 -0.61 -9.39
C VAL A 84 -2.94 0.32 -8.19
N MET A 85 -2.63 -0.19 -7.00
CA MET A 85 -2.49 0.64 -5.81
C MET A 85 -1.11 1.27 -5.79
N TYR A 86 -1.07 2.59 -5.65
CA TYR A 86 0.17 3.35 -5.52
C TYR A 86 0.47 3.65 -4.07
N TYR A 87 1.65 3.24 -3.65
CA TYR A 87 2.21 3.56 -2.35
C TYR A 87 3.44 4.45 -2.55
N GLU A 88 3.44 5.60 -1.91
CA GLU A 88 4.43 6.66 -2.10
C GLU A 88 5.02 7.11 -0.76
N ASN A 89 6.02 7.99 -0.79
CA ASN A 89 6.60 8.56 0.43
C ASN A 89 7.10 7.49 1.42
N GLY A 90 7.73 6.43 0.92
CA GLY A 90 8.46 5.47 1.74
C GLY A 90 9.76 6.05 2.28
N GLN A 91 10.61 5.19 2.86
CA GLN A 91 11.92 5.58 3.38
C GLN A 91 12.78 6.19 2.27
N GLN A 92 13.40 7.33 2.59
CA GLN A 92 14.32 8.05 1.73
C GLN A 92 15.45 7.13 1.21
N CYS A 93 15.74 7.23 -0.08
CA CYS A 93 16.92 6.59 -0.67
C CYS A 93 18.15 7.49 -0.48
N TRP A 94 19.33 6.89 -0.32
CA TRP A 94 20.58 7.62 -0.05
C TRP A 94 20.89 8.67 -1.12
N ASN A 95 20.60 8.36 -2.40
CA ASN A 95 20.80 9.23 -3.56
C ASN A 95 19.61 9.19 -4.52
N GLY A 96 18.39 9.28 -4.01
CA GLY A 96 17.20 9.17 -4.86
C GLY A 96 15.95 9.74 -4.19
N PRO A 97 14.80 9.71 -4.88
CA PRO A 97 13.54 10.06 -4.25
C PRO A 97 13.18 9.10 -3.11
N THR A 98 12.10 9.40 -2.40
CA THR A 98 11.51 8.47 -1.43
C THR A 98 11.07 7.20 -2.15
N ARG A 99 11.20 6.05 -1.47
CA ARG A 99 10.76 4.77 -2.04
C ARG A 99 9.27 4.81 -2.38
N THR A 100 8.94 4.20 -3.51
CA THR A 100 7.56 3.99 -3.93
C THR A 100 7.33 2.53 -4.26
N THR A 101 6.08 2.09 -4.16
CA THR A 101 5.66 0.72 -4.39
C THR A 101 4.37 0.71 -5.21
N LYS A 102 4.34 -0.11 -6.27
CA LYS A 102 3.12 -0.40 -7.04
C LYS A 102 2.66 -1.82 -6.72
N VAL A 103 1.40 -1.96 -6.34
CA VAL A 103 0.75 -3.25 -6.13
C VAL A 103 -0.29 -3.45 -7.22
N CYS A 104 -0.06 -4.42 -8.10
CA CYS A 104 -0.94 -4.72 -9.23
C CYS A 104 -1.81 -5.95 -8.95
N PHE A 105 -3.10 -5.85 -9.26
CA PHE A 105 -4.02 -6.99 -9.26
C PHE A 105 -4.03 -7.64 -10.66
N ARG A 106 -3.53 -8.88 -10.80
CA ARG A 106 -3.69 -9.68 -12.03
C ARG A 106 -4.87 -10.63 -11.86
N ASN A 107 -5.88 -10.48 -12.73
CA ASN A 107 -7.13 -11.26 -12.80
C ASN A 107 -8.05 -11.10 -11.57
N VAL A 108 -9.02 -10.20 -11.70
CA VAL A 108 -10.02 -9.87 -10.66
C VAL A 108 -11.11 -10.95 -10.62
N LEU A 109 -10.79 -12.15 -10.13
CA LEU A 109 -11.80 -13.09 -9.67
C LEU A 109 -11.77 -13.09 -8.14
N ILE A 110 -12.84 -12.55 -7.54
CA ILE A 110 -13.04 -12.40 -6.09
C ILE A 110 -12.90 -13.75 -5.37
N SER A 111 -13.12 -14.86 -6.07
CA SER A 111 -13.01 -16.23 -5.54
C SER A 111 -11.58 -16.79 -5.47
N ASN A 112 -10.59 -16.11 -6.06
CA ASN A 112 -9.21 -16.60 -6.11
C ASN A 112 -8.22 -15.50 -5.68
N LEU A 113 -8.38 -15.04 -4.44
CA LEU A 113 -7.43 -14.18 -3.71
C LEU A 113 -6.03 -14.82 -3.51
N LEU A 114 -5.71 -15.91 -4.22
CA LEU A 114 -4.34 -16.30 -4.55
C LEU A 114 -3.82 -15.36 -5.64
N LEU A 115 -3.69 -14.11 -5.25
CA LEU A 115 -3.26 -13.03 -6.10
C LEU A 115 -1.79 -13.21 -6.48
N PHE A 116 -1.53 -13.20 -7.77
CA PHE A 116 -0.20 -12.90 -8.30
C PHE A 116 0.05 -11.40 -8.12
N TRP A 117 0.41 -10.99 -6.90
CA TRP A 117 0.84 -9.63 -6.58
C TRP A 117 2.21 -9.38 -7.20
N LEU A 118 2.31 -8.43 -8.13
CA LEU A 118 3.61 -7.95 -8.58
C LEU A 118 3.99 -6.71 -7.79
N LEU A 119 4.88 -6.88 -6.81
CA LEU A 119 5.48 -5.79 -6.06
C LEU A 119 6.66 -5.24 -6.86
N LYS A 120 6.56 -3.98 -7.28
CA LYS A 120 7.72 -3.22 -7.79
C LYS A 120 7.99 -2.08 -6.83
N SER A 121 9.06 -2.21 -6.06
CA SER A 121 9.61 -1.11 -5.26
C SER A 121 10.68 -0.37 -6.07
N SER A 122 10.73 0.94 -5.94
CA SER A 122 11.71 1.78 -6.63
C SER A 122 12.22 2.88 -5.69
N CYS A 123 13.55 3.02 -5.64
CA CYS A 123 14.18 4.34 -5.64
C CYS A 123 14.15 4.83 -7.10
#